data_AF-A0A9D4Z6S1-F1
#
_entry.id   AF-A0A9D4Z6S1-F1
#
_cell.length_a   1.000
_cell.length_b   1.000
_cell.length_c   1.000
_cell.angle_alpha   90.00
_cell.angle_beta   90.00
_cell.angle_gamma   90.00
#
_symmetry.space_group_name_H-M   'P 1'
#
loop_
_entity.id
_entity.type
_entity.pdbx_description
1 polymer ?
#
loop_
_entity_poly.entity_id
_entity_poly.type
_entity_poly.pdbx_seq_one_letter_code
_entity_poly.pdbx_strand_id
1 'polypeptide(L)'
;MEVHALLVPFPLEGHINGLLRLAHALAAHQGLFITFAYPARLYSLAHSRNKIPLADSSSRCNNLRIKVIPDGLPTEAEVVPSVNELMAAVFVFQSGIETLLDRQHSSQQQLDHDVVGMQPPPIACIISDTFVPWTQDLANKAKLPRVEFWTSTAAVYAMGTFLPELISKGHLPVKHGKEHKPWIVDAPLLDFIPGLPPFPVTDLPHEFISSPDPESPMFQFMLSAFSRFKEAQRILVHSVYELESNVFDALTALDYPIRAVGPLFNDLHEKTDLQEELPAAVPKHECLQWLDKQKPASVVYVALGTLSTIKLKELEALALGLEDTGHPFLWVLRIDALSEGSLSDSASADLIKQSVEQGLGCVVPWAPQTEVLKHASIGAFFSHCGWNSTIESLWEGVPMVACPRGAEQRSNARWIVENWKVGVEVVRDEEDGSFTKEGVRTALDSVMGVKGESVKERALVLQEVIRTTMQPGGTSHSNLVDFAEYLRKLPGSVADSV
;
A
#
# COMPACT_ATOMS: atom_id res chain seq x y z
N MET A 1 29.19 15.63 4.92
CA MET A 1 28.25 15.43 6.05
C MET A 1 26.99 14.79 5.47
N GLU A 2 26.32 13.87 6.16
CA GLU A 2 25.11 13.21 5.64
C GLU A 2 23.89 14.15 5.78
N VAL A 3 22.98 14.13 4.81
CA VAL A 3 21.68 14.84 4.90
C VAL A 3 20.67 13.94 5.58
N HIS A 4 20.02 14.44 6.63
CA HIS A 4 19.05 13.69 7.40
C HIS A 4 17.61 13.95 6.94
N ALA A 5 16.90 12.91 6.52
CA ALA A 5 15.46 12.98 6.28
C ALA A 5 14.67 12.18 7.33
N LEU A 6 13.58 12.77 7.84
CA LEU A 6 12.61 12.11 8.72
C LEU A 6 11.41 11.64 7.88
N LEU A 7 11.11 10.35 7.92
CA LEU A 7 9.96 9.75 7.24
C LEU A 7 8.82 9.52 8.25
N VAL A 8 7.63 10.05 7.94
CA VAL A 8 6.44 10.00 8.81
C VAL A 8 5.28 9.32 8.06
N PRO A 9 4.96 8.05 8.37
CA PRO A 9 3.87 7.32 7.73
C PRO A 9 2.51 7.68 8.32
N PHE A 10 1.44 7.39 7.56
CA PHE A 10 0.11 7.19 8.14
C PHE A 10 0.07 5.84 8.88
N PRO A 11 -0.53 5.73 10.08
CA PRO A 11 -0.42 4.54 10.92
C PRO A 11 -1.36 3.39 10.48
N LEU A 12 -1.20 2.94 9.23
CA LEU A 12 -1.81 1.73 8.68
C LEU A 12 -0.75 0.92 7.91
N GLU A 13 -0.86 -0.42 7.95
CA GLU A 13 0.16 -1.33 7.41
C GLU A 13 0.45 -1.08 5.91
N GLY A 14 -0.57 -0.80 5.09
CA GLY A 14 -0.40 -0.48 3.67
C GLY A 14 0.44 0.79 3.41
N HIS A 15 0.32 1.79 4.29
CA HIS A 15 1.06 3.05 4.19
C HIS A 15 2.50 2.90 4.68
N ILE A 16 2.67 2.19 5.81
CA ILE A 16 3.99 1.87 6.34
C ILE A 16 4.81 1.08 5.33
N ASN A 17 4.24 0.05 4.69
CA ASN A 17 4.98 -0.78 3.73
C ASN A 17 5.55 0.04 2.56
N GLY A 18 4.73 0.92 1.96
CA GLY A 18 5.17 1.78 0.86
C GLY A 18 6.24 2.78 1.29
N LEU A 19 6.05 3.48 2.42
CA LEU A 19 7.00 4.50 2.86
C LEU A 19 8.29 3.88 3.42
N LEU A 20 8.23 2.70 4.05
CA LEU A 20 9.41 1.98 4.52
C LEU A 20 10.27 1.49 3.35
N ARG A 21 9.65 1.06 2.26
CA ARG A 21 10.34 0.75 1.00
C ARG A 21 11.10 1.96 0.45
N LEU A 22 10.49 3.16 0.48
CA LEU A 22 11.20 4.40 0.16
C LEU A 22 12.37 4.66 1.13
N ALA A 23 12.15 4.43 2.43
CA ALA A 23 13.19 4.61 3.44
C ALA A 23 14.43 3.78 3.14
N HIS A 24 14.25 2.49 2.80
CA HIS A 24 15.33 1.60 2.40
C HIS A 24 16.01 2.06 1.12
N ALA A 25 15.23 2.39 0.08
CA ALA A 25 15.75 2.84 -1.20
C ALA A 25 16.59 4.12 -1.05
N LEU A 26 16.17 5.08 -0.23
CA LEU A 26 16.93 6.30 0.06
C LEU A 26 18.18 6.04 0.90
N ALA A 27 18.09 5.16 1.90
CA ALA A 27 19.22 4.86 2.77
C ALA A 27 20.38 4.16 2.04
N ALA A 28 20.08 3.51 0.91
CA ALA A 28 21.07 2.95 -0.01
C ALA A 28 21.92 4.01 -0.73
N HIS A 29 21.44 5.25 -0.83
CA HIS A 29 22.19 6.32 -1.47
C HIS A 29 23.20 6.94 -0.50
N GLN A 30 24.48 6.97 -0.91
CA GLN A 30 25.54 7.59 -0.12
C GLN A 30 25.23 9.05 0.22
N GLY A 31 25.58 9.47 1.44
CA GLY A 31 25.37 10.83 1.93
C GLY A 31 23.95 11.13 2.42
N LEU A 32 23.05 10.15 2.45
CA LEU A 32 21.74 10.28 3.08
C LEU A 32 21.69 9.47 4.38
N PHE A 33 21.08 10.06 5.41
CA PHE A 33 20.73 9.41 6.66
C PHE A 33 19.22 9.48 6.85
N ILE A 34 18.58 8.35 7.08
CA ILE A 34 17.12 8.24 7.10
C ILE A 34 16.67 7.84 8.51
N THR A 35 15.76 8.61 9.10
CA THR A 35 15.00 8.15 10.27
C THR A 35 13.57 7.85 9.86
N PHE A 36 13.12 6.63 10.07
CA PHE A 36 11.72 6.24 9.89
C PHE A 36 11.00 6.27 11.23
N ALA A 37 9.98 7.10 11.38
CA ALA A 37 9.15 7.14 12.58
C ALA A 37 8.09 6.04 12.53
N TYR A 38 8.28 4.97 13.29
CA TYR A 38 7.41 3.79 13.26
C TYR A 38 6.36 3.86 14.39
N PRO A 39 5.05 3.82 14.09
CA PRO A 39 4.00 3.72 15.11
C PRO A 39 4.18 2.47 15.98
N ALA A 40 4.18 2.64 17.31
CA ALA A 40 4.55 1.59 18.27
C ALA A 40 3.74 0.30 18.13
N ARG A 41 2.42 0.39 17.95
CA ARG A 41 1.57 -0.80 17.78
C ARG A 41 1.96 -1.58 16.54
N LEU A 42 2.11 -0.91 15.40
CA LEU A 42 2.43 -1.56 14.13
C LEU A 42 3.86 -2.10 14.11
N TYR A 43 4.78 -1.46 14.83
CA TYR A 43 6.13 -1.99 15.04
C TYR A 43 6.11 -3.31 15.82
N SER A 44 5.33 -3.37 16.91
CA SER A 44 5.13 -4.59 17.71
C SER A 44 4.58 -5.74 16.86
N LEU A 45 3.54 -5.49 16.05
CA LEU A 45 2.94 -6.47 15.15
C LEU A 45 3.89 -6.92 14.03
N ALA A 46 4.70 -6.00 13.47
CA ALA A 46 5.70 -6.37 12.47
C ALA A 46 6.80 -7.23 13.07
N HIS A 47 7.21 -6.93 14.30
CA HIS A 47 8.20 -7.70 15.03
C HIS A 47 7.70 -9.12 15.37
N SER A 48 6.48 -9.26 15.89
CA SER A 48 5.90 -10.58 16.22
C SER A 48 5.73 -11.49 15.00
N ARG A 49 5.59 -10.90 13.80
CA ARG A 49 5.52 -11.60 12.51
C ARG A 49 6.90 -11.84 11.87
N ASN A 50 7.99 -11.58 12.59
CA ASN A 50 9.37 -11.66 12.08
C ASN A 50 9.63 -10.82 10.82
N LYS A 51 8.85 -9.75 10.57
CA LYS A 51 9.06 -8.84 9.44
C LYS A 51 10.22 -7.87 9.69
N ILE A 52 10.47 -7.55 10.96
CA ILE A 52 11.50 -6.59 11.38
C ILE A 52 12.21 -7.14 12.61
N PRO A 53 13.55 -7.13 12.67
CA PRO A 53 14.30 -7.49 13.88
C PRO A 53 13.91 -6.60 15.07
N LEU A 54 14.13 -7.07 16.30
CA LEU A 54 14.15 -6.17 17.45
C LEU A 54 15.27 -5.15 17.20
N ALA A 55 14.88 -3.92 16.82
CA ALA A 55 15.81 -2.82 16.79
C ALA A 55 16.32 -2.62 18.22
N ASP A 56 17.57 -3.02 18.46
CA ASP A 56 18.32 -2.38 19.52
C ASP A 56 18.36 -0.90 19.12
N SER A 57 18.00 0.00 20.03
CA SER A 57 17.76 1.44 19.77
C SER A 57 18.97 2.21 19.18
N SER A 58 20.07 1.49 18.97
CA SER A 58 21.39 1.87 18.46
C SER A 58 21.79 1.21 17.12
N SER A 59 21.02 0.25 16.59
CA SER A 59 21.41 -0.53 15.40
C SER A 59 21.19 0.25 14.08
N ARG A 60 22.26 0.89 13.60
CA ARG A 60 22.34 1.47 12.25
C ARG A 60 22.47 0.33 11.23
N CYS A 61 21.43 0.05 10.46
CA CYS A 61 21.53 -0.78 9.26
C CYS A 61 21.55 0.15 8.05
N ASN A 62 22.68 0.23 7.33
CA ASN A 62 22.78 0.93 6.03
C ASN A 62 22.16 2.35 6.02
N ASN A 63 22.56 3.23 6.94
CA ASN A 63 22.06 4.62 7.07
C ASN A 63 20.57 4.81 7.40
N LEU A 64 19.84 3.73 7.66
CA LEU A 64 18.47 3.77 8.14
C LEU A 64 18.41 3.57 9.65
N ARG A 65 17.64 4.42 10.32
CA ARG A 65 17.30 4.32 11.74
C ARG A 65 15.78 4.20 11.90
N ILE A 66 15.33 3.14 12.57
CA ILE A 66 13.94 3.02 12.99
C ILE A 66 13.77 3.70 14.35
N LYS A 67 12.85 4.66 14.43
CA LYS A 67 12.46 5.30 15.69
C LYS A 67 11.02 4.94 16.02
N VAL A 68 10.83 4.12 17.04
CA VAL A 68 9.50 3.75 17.53
C VAL A 68 8.88 4.95 18.26
N ILE A 69 7.68 5.36 17.85
CA ILE A 69 6.93 6.49 18.41
C ILE A 69 5.60 5.98 18.96
N PRO A 70 5.23 6.32 20.21
CA PRO A 70 3.93 5.97 20.77
C PRO A 70 2.78 6.52 19.92
N ASP A 71 1.78 5.68 19.68
CA ASP A 71 0.53 6.02 19.00
C ASP A 71 -0.69 5.88 19.93
N GLY A 72 -0.48 5.51 21.21
CA GLY A 72 -1.54 5.40 22.20
C GLY A 72 -2.44 4.16 22.07
N LEU A 73 -2.17 3.29 21.10
CA LEU A 73 -2.90 2.03 20.93
C LEU A 73 -2.23 0.87 21.67
N PRO A 74 -2.98 -0.14 22.14
CA PRO A 74 -2.39 -1.34 22.73
C PRO A 74 -1.51 -2.08 21.71
N THR A 75 -0.28 -2.43 22.11
CA THR A 75 0.73 -3.08 21.26
C THR A 75 0.50 -4.57 21.04
N GLU A 76 -0.38 -5.19 21.84
CA GLU A 76 -0.71 -6.62 21.81
C GLU A 76 -2.04 -6.92 21.11
N ALA A 77 -2.83 -5.89 20.77
CA ALA A 77 -4.14 -6.10 20.15
C ALA A 77 -3.99 -6.44 18.67
N GLU A 78 -4.42 -7.62 18.24
CA GLU A 78 -4.49 -7.97 16.81
C GLU A 78 -5.67 -7.33 16.08
N VAL A 79 -6.67 -6.85 16.83
CA VAL A 79 -7.88 -6.23 16.29
C VAL A 79 -7.56 -4.91 15.58
N VAL A 80 -8.14 -4.70 14.41
CA VAL A 80 -8.07 -3.43 13.67
C VAL A 80 -8.75 -2.31 14.48
N PRO A 81 -8.08 -1.16 14.70
CA PRO A 81 -8.70 -0.05 15.42
C PRO A 81 -9.91 0.48 14.66
N SER A 82 -10.95 0.88 15.40
CA SER A 82 -12.06 1.66 14.85
C SER A 82 -11.56 3.00 14.27
N VAL A 83 -12.36 3.64 13.43
CA VAL A 83 -12.03 4.96 12.85
C VAL A 83 -11.71 5.97 13.96
N ASN A 84 -12.47 5.99 15.05
CA ASN A 84 -12.23 6.91 16.16
C ASN A 84 -10.92 6.63 16.89
N GLU A 85 -10.59 5.35 17.12
CA GLU A 85 -9.31 4.95 17.72
C GLU A 85 -8.14 5.28 16.81
N LEU A 86 -8.27 5.08 15.50
CA LEU A 86 -7.26 5.45 14.52
C LEU A 86 -7.00 6.96 14.52
N MET A 87 -8.06 7.78 14.53
CA MET A 87 -7.93 9.23 14.59
C MET A 87 -7.27 9.71 15.90
N ALA A 88 -7.64 9.10 17.04
CA ALA A 88 -6.97 9.36 18.31
C ALA A 88 -5.48 8.96 18.26
N ALA A 89 -5.17 7.84 17.62
CA ALA A 89 -3.81 7.35 17.46
C ALA A 89 -2.94 8.29 16.62
N VAL A 90 -3.50 8.84 15.54
CA VAL A 90 -2.83 9.86 14.71
C VAL A 90 -2.46 11.09 15.54
N PHE A 91 -3.34 11.54 16.45
CA PHE A 91 -3.05 12.69 17.32
C PHE A 91 -1.92 12.42 18.32
N VAL A 92 -1.91 11.24 18.95
CA VAL A 92 -0.83 10.84 19.86
C VAL A 92 0.49 10.70 19.10
N PHE A 93 0.45 10.08 17.92
CA PHE A 93 1.61 9.93 17.05
C PHE A 93 2.17 11.30 16.63
N GLN A 94 1.32 12.24 16.22
CA GLN A 94 1.70 13.63 15.92
C GLN A 94 2.46 14.28 17.08
N SER A 95 1.95 14.17 18.30
CA SER A 95 2.61 14.73 19.51
C SER A 95 4.00 14.12 19.74
N GLY A 96 4.15 12.83 19.44
CA GLY A 96 5.42 12.12 19.48
C GLY A 96 6.43 12.61 18.43
N ILE A 97 5.97 12.91 17.20
CA ILE A 97 6.79 13.51 16.15
C ILE A 97 7.22 14.93 16.51
N GLU A 98 6.32 15.75 17.04
CA GLU A 98 6.67 17.10 17.49
C GLU A 98 7.75 17.07 18.58
N THR A 99 7.60 16.19 19.58
CA THR A 99 8.60 15.98 20.63
C THR A 99 9.96 15.54 20.06
N LEU A 100 9.96 14.68 19.03
CA LEU A 100 11.19 14.24 18.36
C LEU A 100 11.90 15.42 17.68
N LEU A 101 11.15 16.27 16.97
CA LEU A 101 11.69 17.45 16.30
C LEU A 101 12.23 18.46 17.32
N ASP A 102 11.49 18.78 18.38
CA ASP A 102 11.90 19.73 19.42
C ASP A 102 13.19 19.31 20.15
N ARG A 103 13.34 17.99 20.43
CA ARG A 103 14.57 17.44 21.03
C ARG A 103 15.77 17.60 20.11
N GLN A 104 15.62 17.36 18.80
CA GLN A 104 16.71 17.54 17.85
C GLN A 104 17.16 18.99 17.77
N HIS A 105 16.22 19.95 17.75
CA HIS A 105 16.55 21.38 17.79
C HIS A 105 17.28 21.77 19.09
N SER A 106 16.82 21.25 20.24
CA SER A 106 17.41 21.58 21.55
C SER A 106 18.81 21.00 21.71
N SER A 107 19.04 19.75 21.28
CA SER A 107 20.36 19.13 21.27
C SER A 107 21.34 19.88 20.37
N GLN A 108 20.86 20.49 19.29
CA GLN A 108 21.67 21.29 18.37
C GLN A 108 22.12 22.63 18.98
N GLN A 109 21.34 23.20 19.90
CA GLN A 109 21.70 24.43 20.63
C GLN A 109 22.69 24.19 21.78
N GLN A 110 22.85 22.95 22.24
CA GLN A 110 23.70 22.57 23.39
C GLN A 110 25.06 21.96 23.01
N LEU A 111 25.44 21.97 21.73
CA LEU A 111 26.73 21.43 21.27
C LEU A 111 27.89 22.39 21.58
N ASP A 112 28.34 22.39 22.84
CA ASP A 112 29.72 22.66 23.20
C ASP A 112 30.57 21.40 22.91
N HIS A 113 31.37 21.52 21.85
CA HIS A 113 32.60 20.83 21.44
C HIS A 113 33.01 19.37 21.73
N ASP A 114 32.42 18.55 22.61
CA ASP A 114 33.18 17.36 23.10
C ASP A 114 32.55 15.94 22.98
N VAL A 115 31.54 15.69 22.12
CA VAL A 115 31.08 14.30 21.87
C VAL A 115 30.84 14.01 20.39
N VAL A 116 31.91 13.74 19.66
CA VAL A 116 31.87 13.21 18.29
C VAL A 116 31.65 11.70 18.35
N GLY A 117 30.50 11.20 17.87
CA GLY A 117 30.43 9.78 17.47
C GLY A 117 29.07 9.05 17.49
N MET A 118 27.99 9.59 18.06
CA MET A 118 26.75 8.80 18.20
C MET A 118 25.41 9.51 17.91
N GLN A 119 25.41 10.81 17.62
CA GLN A 119 24.18 11.55 17.33
C GLN A 119 23.94 11.66 15.81
N PRO A 120 22.69 11.48 15.33
CA PRO A 120 22.38 11.71 13.92
C PRO A 120 22.62 13.18 13.53
N PRO A 121 22.83 13.48 12.24
CA PRO A 121 22.84 14.86 11.79
C PRO A 121 21.49 15.56 12.06
N PRO A 122 21.43 16.89 12.07
CA PRO A 122 20.17 17.63 12.17
C PRO A 122 19.21 17.25 11.04
N ILE A 123 17.92 17.12 11.34
CA ILE A 123 16.89 16.83 10.34
C ILE A 123 16.81 18.01 9.36
N ALA A 124 17.00 17.71 8.07
CA ALA A 124 16.99 18.70 6.99
C ALA A 124 15.73 18.62 6.11
N CYS A 125 14.93 17.54 6.22
CA CYS A 125 13.71 17.35 5.44
C CYS A 125 12.72 16.46 6.19
N ILE A 126 11.42 16.75 6.03
CA ILE A 126 10.35 15.82 6.41
C ILE A 126 9.77 15.23 5.12
N ILE A 127 9.71 13.89 5.05
CA ILE A 127 9.01 13.16 3.99
C ILE A 127 7.82 12.50 4.67
N SER A 128 6.60 12.81 4.25
CA SER A 128 5.42 12.34 4.96
C SER A 128 4.32 11.86 4.04
N ASP A 129 3.58 10.87 4.52
CA ASP A 129 2.41 10.33 3.85
C ASP A 129 1.35 11.43 3.61
N THR A 130 0.66 11.40 2.47
CA THR A 130 -0.42 12.35 2.15
C THR A 130 -1.49 12.41 3.24
N PHE A 131 -1.78 11.30 3.94
CA PHE A 131 -2.78 11.25 5.01
C PHE A 131 -2.31 11.82 6.37
N VAL A 132 -1.11 12.39 6.46
CA VAL A 132 -0.64 13.15 7.63
C VAL A 132 -0.35 14.61 7.29
N PRO A 133 -1.35 15.39 6.80
CA PRO A 133 -1.15 16.76 6.34
C PRO A 133 -0.68 17.73 7.43
N TRP A 134 -0.88 17.39 8.71
CA TRP A 134 -0.37 18.13 9.88
C TRP A 134 1.17 18.21 9.92
N THR A 135 1.87 17.30 9.24
CA THR A 135 3.34 17.35 9.13
C THR A 135 3.84 18.59 8.40
N GLN A 136 3.00 19.22 7.57
CA GLN A 136 3.32 20.50 6.93
C GLN A 136 3.41 21.63 7.97
N ASP A 137 2.58 21.63 9.01
CA ASP A 137 2.65 22.65 10.07
C ASP A 137 3.93 22.49 10.90
N LEU A 138 4.32 21.25 11.18
CA LEU A 138 5.58 20.94 11.85
C LEU A 138 6.78 21.35 10.99
N ALA A 139 6.73 21.10 9.67
CA ALA A 139 7.76 21.51 8.73
C ALA A 139 7.88 23.04 8.69
N ASN A 140 6.77 23.77 8.62
CA ASN A 140 6.73 25.23 8.66
C ASN A 140 7.31 25.79 9.98
N LYS A 141 6.91 25.23 11.12
CA LYS A 141 7.44 25.59 12.46
C LYS A 141 8.95 25.39 12.55
N ALA A 142 9.45 24.26 12.02
CA ALA A 142 10.86 23.92 12.00
C ALA A 142 11.66 24.58 10.85
N LYS A 143 10.99 25.31 9.94
CA LYS A 143 11.57 25.87 8.70
C LYS A 143 12.25 24.81 7.83
N LEU A 144 11.65 23.62 7.75
CA LEU A 144 12.12 22.51 6.94
C LEU A 144 11.26 22.34 5.68
N PRO A 145 11.83 21.89 4.56
CA PRO A 145 11.04 21.42 3.43
C PRO A 145 10.23 20.17 3.80
N ARG A 146 8.99 20.10 3.31
CA ARG A 146 8.17 18.89 3.30
C ARG A 146 8.10 18.31 1.89
N VAL A 147 8.31 17.01 1.79
CA VAL A 147 8.03 16.19 0.61
C VAL A 147 6.85 15.29 0.94
N GLU A 148 5.88 15.24 0.05
CA GLU A 148 4.73 14.37 0.19
C GLU A 148 5.01 13.01 -0.48
N PHE A 149 4.54 11.93 0.14
CA PHE A 149 4.60 10.59 -0.40
C PHE A 149 3.20 9.97 -0.48
N TRP A 150 2.81 9.55 -1.68
CA TRP A 150 1.54 8.90 -1.95
C TRP A 150 1.73 7.41 -2.18
N THR A 151 0.99 6.59 -1.44
CA THR A 151 1.11 5.13 -1.36
C THR A 151 0.10 4.39 -2.24
N SER A 152 -0.54 5.08 -3.20
CA SER A 152 -1.46 4.50 -4.16
C SER A 152 -1.19 4.99 -5.59
N THR A 153 -2.12 4.72 -6.51
CA THR A 153 -2.05 5.11 -7.92
C THR A 153 -2.03 6.63 -8.11
N ALA A 154 -1.40 7.10 -9.19
CA ALA A 154 -1.47 8.51 -9.57
C ALA A 154 -2.91 8.91 -9.92
N ALA A 155 -3.70 7.98 -10.47
CA ALA A 155 -5.12 8.15 -10.73
C ALA A 155 -5.90 8.57 -9.48
N VAL A 156 -5.72 7.86 -8.37
CA VAL A 156 -6.40 8.16 -7.12
C VAL A 156 -5.88 9.46 -6.50
N TYR A 157 -4.60 9.78 -6.69
CA TYR A 157 -4.05 11.08 -6.29
C TYR A 157 -4.76 12.24 -7.01
N ALA A 158 -4.98 12.09 -8.33
CA ALA A 158 -5.76 13.05 -9.11
C ALA A 158 -7.21 13.13 -8.60
N MET A 159 -7.88 12.00 -8.35
CA MET A 159 -9.23 12.01 -7.78
C MET A 159 -9.32 12.79 -6.46
N GLY A 160 -8.36 12.59 -5.55
CA GLY A 160 -8.27 13.33 -4.29
C GLY A 160 -8.01 14.83 -4.48
N THR A 161 -7.07 15.17 -5.35
CA THR A 161 -6.71 16.55 -5.69
C THR A 161 -7.90 17.35 -6.25
N PHE A 162 -8.76 16.70 -7.02
CA PHE A 162 -9.93 17.30 -7.66
C PHE A 162 -11.21 17.19 -6.81
N LEU A 163 -11.11 16.79 -5.54
CA LEU A 163 -12.24 16.77 -4.59
C LEU A 163 -13.03 18.09 -4.53
N PRO A 164 -12.40 19.28 -4.45
CA PRO A 164 -13.14 20.54 -4.44
C PRO A 164 -13.98 20.75 -5.70
N GLU A 165 -13.45 20.32 -6.87
CA GLU A 165 -14.17 20.44 -8.13
C GLU A 165 -15.34 19.44 -8.21
N LEU A 166 -15.13 18.19 -7.76
CA LEU A 166 -16.19 17.18 -7.61
C LEU A 166 -17.35 17.69 -6.76
N ILE A 167 -17.06 18.38 -5.64
CA ILE A 167 -18.08 19.00 -4.78
C ILE A 167 -18.76 20.16 -5.51
N SER A 168 -17.98 21.08 -6.11
CA SER A 168 -18.53 22.27 -6.77
C SER A 168 -19.47 21.95 -7.95
N LYS A 169 -19.23 20.83 -8.65
CA LYS A 169 -20.07 20.32 -9.74
C LYS A 169 -21.23 19.44 -9.25
N GLY A 170 -21.31 19.18 -7.95
CA GLY A 170 -22.41 18.41 -7.34
C GLY A 170 -22.29 16.89 -7.48
N HIS A 171 -21.10 16.36 -7.76
CA HIS A 171 -20.84 14.91 -7.77
C HIS A 171 -20.65 14.35 -6.36
N LEU A 172 -20.16 15.18 -5.43
CA LEU A 172 -20.00 14.83 -4.01
C LEU A 172 -20.76 15.80 -3.10
N PRO A 173 -21.31 15.32 -1.97
CA PRO A 173 -21.42 13.92 -1.58
C PRO A 173 -22.39 13.17 -2.51
N VAL A 174 -22.17 11.87 -2.70
CA VAL A 174 -23.05 11.06 -3.55
C VAL A 174 -24.44 11.00 -2.90
N LYS A 175 -25.46 11.51 -3.60
CA LYS A 175 -26.84 11.44 -3.14
C LYS A 175 -27.35 10.02 -3.36
N HIS A 176 -27.27 9.19 -2.32
CA HIS A 176 -27.92 7.88 -2.32
C HIS A 176 -29.44 8.05 -2.35
N GLY A 177 -30.15 7.20 -3.10
CA GLY A 177 -31.60 7.09 -2.98
C GLY A 177 -32.01 6.67 -1.56
N LYS A 178 -33.33 6.57 -1.29
CA LYS A 178 -33.85 6.10 0.02
C LYS A 178 -33.33 4.72 0.44
N GLU A 179 -32.78 3.96 -0.51
CA GLU A 179 -32.08 2.70 -0.30
C GLU A 179 -30.60 2.93 -0.56
N HIS A 180 -29.76 2.81 0.48
CA HIS A 180 -28.30 2.82 0.32
C HIS A 180 -27.89 1.56 -0.43
N LYS A 181 -27.73 1.65 -1.76
CA LYS A 181 -27.14 0.57 -2.56
C LYS A 181 -25.63 0.81 -2.65
N PRO A 182 -24.78 -0.12 -2.17
CA PRO A 182 -23.32 0.01 -2.27
C PRO A 182 -22.82 -0.03 -3.73
N TRP A 183 -23.66 -0.45 -4.66
CA TRP A 183 -23.42 -0.54 -6.09
C TRP A 183 -24.49 0.29 -6.81
N ILE A 184 -24.09 1.43 -7.36
CA ILE A 184 -25.00 2.29 -8.12
C ILE A 184 -24.95 1.80 -9.57
N VAL A 185 -25.96 1.04 -9.98
CA VAL A 185 -26.21 0.74 -11.39
C VAL A 185 -26.51 2.07 -12.10
N ASP A 186 -25.87 2.32 -13.25
CA ASP A 186 -25.95 3.58 -14.00
C ASP A 186 -25.39 4.83 -13.29
N ALA A 187 -24.31 4.65 -12.53
CA ALA A 187 -23.54 5.74 -11.94
C ALA A 187 -23.07 6.75 -13.03
N PRO A 188 -23.26 8.07 -12.82
CA PRO A 188 -22.76 9.08 -13.75
C PRO A 188 -21.27 8.94 -14.01
N LEU A 189 -20.87 9.08 -15.28
CA LEU A 189 -19.46 9.12 -15.66
C LEU A 189 -18.86 10.50 -15.33
N LEU A 190 -17.66 10.47 -14.78
CA LEU A 190 -16.78 11.61 -14.56
C LEU A 190 -15.77 11.64 -15.70
N ASP A 191 -15.69 12.75 -16.42
CA ASP A 191 -14.86 12.92 -17.63
C ASP A 191 -13.97 14.16 -17.60
N PHE A 192 -13.94 14.88 -16.47
CA PHE A 192 -13.24 16.16 -16.34
C PHE A 192 -11.95 16.09 -15.52
N ILE A 193 -11.64 14.96 -14.86
CA ILE A 193 -10.41 14.84 -14.09
C ILE A 193 -9.22 14.65 -15.06
N PRO A 194 -8.23 15.56 -15.07
CA PRO A 194 -7.14 15.53 -16.05
C PRO A 194 -6.35 14.22 -16.05
N GLY A 195 -6.09 13.69 -17.24
CA GLY A 195 -5.31 12.47 -17.46
C GLY A 195 -6.07 11.16 -17.24
N LEU A 196 -7.29 11.20 -16.69
CA LEU A 196 -8.12 10.01 -16.50
C LEU A 196 -9.10 9.79 -17.67
N PRO A 197 -9.29 8.53 -18.12
CA PRO A 197 -10.40 8.21 -19.01
C PRO A 197 -11.73 8.35 -18.26
N PRO A 198 -12.87 8.53 -18.95
CA PRO A 198 -14.18 8.57 -18.30
C PRO A 198 -14.43 7.35 -17.40
N PHE A 199 -14.84 7.58 -16.16
CA PHE A 199 -15.05 6.53 -15.16
C PHE A 199 -16.29 6.86 -14.29
N PRO A 200 -17.02 5.85 -13.79
CA PRO A 200 -18.22 6.10 -12.99
C PRO A 200 -17.86 6.66 -11.62
N VAL A 201 -18.74 7.51 -11.06
CA VAL A 201 -18.57 8.09 -9.72
C VAL A 201 -18.38 7.03 -8.62
N THR A 202 -18.87 5.80 -8.83
CA THR A 202 -18.71 4.66 -7.91
C THR A 202 -17.29 4.13 -7.78
N ASP A 203 -16.41 4.51 -8.70
CA ASP A 203 -15.01 4.08 -8.69
C ASP A 203 -14.12 5.04 -7.92
N LEU A 204 -14.62 6.23 -7.56
CA LEU A 204 -13.94 7.08 -6.58
C LEU A 204 -13.66 6.29 -5.29
N PRO A 205 -12.59 6.63 -4.54
CA PRO A 205 -12.32 6.05 -3.24
C PRO A 205 -13.57 5.96 -2.37
N HIS A 206 -13.77 4.81 -1.74
CA HIS A 206 -14.95 4.48 -0.96
C HIS A 206 -15.24 5.56 0.08
N GLU A 207 -14.22 6.09 0.75
CA GLU A 207 -14.32 7.13 1.77
C GLU A 207 -14.86 8.46 1.21
N PHE A 208 -14.72 8.72 -0.10
CA PHE A 208 -15.29 9.91 -0.75
C PHE A 208 -16.80 9.76 -0.96
N ILE A 209 -17.28 8.55 -1.23
CA ILE A 209 -18.65 8.28 -1.70
C ILE A 209 -19.55 7.61 -0.65
N SER A 210 -18.96 7.04 0.41
CA SER A 210 -19.68 6.31 1.46
C SER A 210 -20.36 7.24 2.46
N SER A 211 -19.91 8.49 2.58
CA SER A 211 -20.52 9.47 3.48
C SER A 211 -21.50 10.38 2.74
N PRO A 212 -22.79 10.37 3.09
CA PRO A 212 -23.75 11.34 2.57
C PRO A 212 -23.57 12.73 3.21
N ASP A 213 -22.75 12.85 4.25
CA ASP A 213 -22.55 14.08 5.04
C ASP A 213 -21.15 14.66 4.84
N PRO A 214 -21.04 15.84 4.18
CA PRO A 214 -19.78 16.56 4.03
C PRO A 214 -19.14 16.97 5.36
N GLU A 215 -19.90 17.05 6.46
CA GLU A 215 -19.39 17.38 7.78
C GLU A 215 -18.90 16.16 8.56
N SER A 216 -19.06 14.95 8.01
CA SER A 216 -18.56 13.75 8.67
C SER A 216 -17.04 13.78 8.86
N PRO A 217 -16.51 13.28 10.00
CA PRO A 217 -15.07 13.30 10.28
C PRO A 217 -14.22 12.66 9.18
N MET A 218 -14.71 11.57 8.56
CA MET A 218 -14.00 10.91 7.46
C MET A 218 -13.93 11.78 6.21
N PHE A 219 -15.03 12.43 5.82
CA PHE A 219 -15.04 13.30 4.64
C PHE A 219 -14.13 14.52 4.83
N GLN A 220 -14.19 15.15 6.01
CA GLN A 220 -13.30 16.26 6.37
C GLN A 220 -11.82 15.83 6.43
N PHE A 221 -11.54 14.63 6.94
CA PHE A 221 -10.20 14.06 6.93
C PHE A 221 -9.66 13.90 5.50
N MET A 222 -10.47 13.33 4.60
CA MET A 222 -10.09 13.16 3.19
C MET A 222 -9.88 14.51 2.48
N LEU A 223 -10.75 15.49 2.71
CA LEU A 223 -10.55 16.85 2.19
C LEU A 223 -9.24 17.47 2.69
N SER A 224 -8.95 17.32 3.99
CA SER A 224 -7.72 17.83 4.60
C SER A 224 -6.47 17.20 3.97
N ALA A 225 -6.47 15.89 3.75
CA ALA A 225 -5.35 15.16 3.16
C ALA A 225 -4.92 15.69 1.78
N PHE A 226 -5.89 16.05 0.94
CA PHE A 226 -5.64 16.57 -0.42
C PHE A 226 -5.72 18.10 -0.53
N SER A 227 -5.78 18.83 0.59
CA SER A 227 -5.89 20.30 0.55
C SER A 227 -4.54 21.02 0.45
N ARG A 228 -3.45 20.34 0.84
CA ARG A 228 -2.13 20.96 1.08
C ARG A 228 -1.04 20.59 0.09
N PHE A 229 -1.38 19.92 -1.03
CA PHE A 229 -0.39 19.49 -2.01
C PHE A 229 0.44 20.67 -2.59
N LYS A 230 -0.14 21.87 -2.68
CA LYS A 230 0.56 23.09 -3.17
C LYS A 230 1.68 23.56 -2.24
N GLU A 231 1.65 23.17 -0.98
CA GLU A 231 2.68 23.50 0.01
C GLU A 231 3.85 22.51 0.01
N ALA A 232 3.67 21.32 -0.60
CA ALA A 232 4.71 20.32 -0.69
C ALA A 232 5.76 20.72 -1.74
N GLN A 233 7.04 20.56 -1.41
CA GLN A 233 8.15 20.86 -2.34
C GLN A 233 8.18 19.86 -3.52
N ARG A 234 7.81 18.60 -3.23
CA ARG A 234 7.71 17.51 -4.18
C ARG A 234 6.61 16.55 -3.73
N ILE A 235 5.99 15.87 -4.69
CA ILE A 235 5.03 14.79 -4.47
C ILE A 235 5.62 13.54 -5.12
N LEU A 236 5.97 12.56 -4.30
CA LEU A 236 6.47 11.28 -4.77
C LEU A 236 5.34 10.26 -4.72
N VAL A 237 5.14 9.54 -5.81
CA VAL A 237 4.10 8.51 -5.90
C VAL A 237 4.76 7.15 -6.00
N HIS A 238 4.33 6.22 -5.14
CA HIS A 238 4.74 4.81 -5.18
C HIS A 238 4.04 4.06 -6.33
N SER A 239 4.13 4.60 -7.54
CA SER A 239 3.61 4.03 -8.77
C SER A 239 4.68 4.13 -9.87
N VAL A 240 4.35 3.61 -11.04
CA VAL A 240 5.23 3.52 -12.22
C VAL A 240 4.69 4.49 -13.27
N TYR A 241 5.56 5.38 -13.78
CA TYR A 241 5.15 6.41 -14.74
C TYR A 241 4.45 5.80 -15.96
N GLU A 242 4.98 4.71 -16.51
CA GLU A 242 4.53 4.04 -17.71
C GLU A 242 3.15 3.39 -17.56
N LEU A 243 2.73 3.08 -16.32
CA LEU A 243 1.40 2.53 -16.07
C LEU A 243 0.30 3.60 -16.12
N GLU A 244 0.66 4.87 -15.87
CA GLU A 244 -0.27 5.97 -15.64
C GLU A 244 0.23 7.30 -16.25
N SER A 245 0.98 7.24 -17.36
CA SER A 245 1.74 8.40 -17.89
C SER A 245 0.85 9.60 -18.17
N ASN A 246 -0.33 9.37 -18.74
CA ASN A 246 -1.35 10.41 -18.98
C ASN A 246 -1.70 11.19 -17.71
N VAL A 247 -1.76 10.54 -16.55
CA VAL A 247 -2.09 11.18 -15.27
C VAL A 247 -0.92 12.00 -14.77
N PHE A 248 0.29 11.45 -14.80
CA PHE A 248 1.50 12.17 -14.41
C PHE A 248 1.76 13.41 -15.30
N ASP A 249 1.59 13.27 -16.60
CA ASP A 249 1.78 14.35 -17.56
C ASP A 249 0.73 15.45 -17.36
N ALA A 250 -0.55 15.07 -17.17
CA ALA A 250 -1.63 16.02 -16.94
C ALA A 250 -1.45 16.81 -15.64
N LEU A 251 -1.07 16.14 -14.54
CA LEU A 251 -0.79 16.83 -13.27
C LEU A 251 0.47 17.70 -13.36
N THR A 252 1.53 17.23 -14.04
CA THR A 252 2.73 18.05 -14.27
C THR A 252 2.43 19.31 -15.09
N ALA A 253 1.56 19.20 -16.10
CA ALA A 253 1.11 20.34 -16.91
C ALA A 253 0.28 21.36 -16.11
N LEU A 254 -0.24 20.97 -14.95
CA LEU A 254 -0.92 21.84 -13.98
C LEU A 254 0.02 22.32 -12.86
N ASP A 255 1.33 22.24 -13.07
CA ASP A 255 2.39 22.65 -12.15
C ASP A 255 2.47 21.85 -10.84
N TYR A 256 1.96 20.60 -10.82
CA TYR A 256 2.15 19.71 -9.68
C TYR A 256 3.58 19.14 -9.72
N PRO A 257 4.38 19.24 -8.63
CA PRO A 257 5.75 18.71 -8.59
C PRO A 257 5.76 17.19 -8.34
N ILE A 258 4.99 16.44 -9.15
CA ILE A 258 4.69 15.02 -8.97
C ILE A 258 5.63 14.12 -9.76
N ARG A 259 6.13 13.04 -9.14
CA ARG A 259 7.01 12.06 -9.79
C ARG A 259 6.71 10.63 -9.34
N ALA A 260 6.75 9.70 -10.29
CA ALA A 260 6.70 8.27 -10.04
C ALA A 260 8.06 7.78 -9.52
N VAL A 261 8.10 7.10 -8.38
CA VAL A 261 9.33 6.49 -7.84
C VAL A 261 9.21 4.99 -7.62
N GLY A 262 8.07 4.40 -7.99
CA GLY A 262 7.75 3.00 -7.78
C GLY A 262 8.03 2.08 -8.98
N PRO A 263 7.97 0.76 -8.75
CA PRO A 263 7.70 0.15 -7.46
C PRO A 263 9.00 -0.09 -6.69
N LEU A 264 9.03 0.42 -5.45
CA LEU A 264 10.18 0.32 -4.56
C LEU A 264 10.28 -1.08 -3.92
N PHE A 265 10.57 -2.13 -4.69
CA PHE A 265 10.83 -3.45 -4.12
C PHE A 265 12.26 -3.56 -3.56
N ASN A 266 12.40 -4.29 -2.46
CA ASN A 266 13.67 -4.45 -1.77
C ASN A 266 14.67 -5.39 -2.48
N ASP A 267 14.27 -6.01 -3.60
CA ASP A 267 15.10 -6.93 -4.39
C ASP A 267 16.38 -6.29 -4.96
N LEU A 268 16.47 -4.96 -4.93
CA LEU A 268 17.69 -4.22 -5.29
C LEU A 268 18.85 -4.45 -4.29
N HIS A 269 18.62 -5.16 -3.17
CA HIS A 269 19.63 -5.44 -2.14
C HIS A 269 19.93 -6.92 -1.87
N GLU A 270 19.33 -7.88 -2.61
CA GLU A 270 19.65 -9.31 -2.43
C GLU A 270 21.08 -9.68 -2.85
N LYS A 271 21.85 -8.75 -3.43
CA LYS A 271 23.29 -8.92 -3.70
C LYS A 271 24.16 -8.03 -2.82
N THR A 272 23.95 -8.09 -1.50
CA THR A 272 25.04 -7.74 -0.58
C THR A 272 25.75 -9.04 -0.20
N ASP A 273 27.08 -9.08 -0.29
CA ASP A 273 27.98 -10.19 0.05
C ASP A 273 27.92 -10.61 1.55
N LEU A 274 26.82 -10.32 2.24
CA LEU A 274 26.57 -10.57 3.66
C LEU A 274 25.52 -11.68 3.89
N GLN A 275 25.06 -12.37 2.85
CA GLN A 275 24.20 -13.55 3.01
C GLN A 275 24.94 -14.81 3.51
N GLU A 276 26.27 -14.75 3.74
CA GLU A 276 27.02 -15.92 4.23
C GLU A 276 26.89 -16.18 5.75
N GLU A 277 26.32 -15.28 6.55
CA GLU A 277 26.24 -15.49 8.01
C GLU A 277 24.89 -15.12 8.66
N LEU A 278 23.78 -15.53 8.06
CA LEU A 278 22.53 -15.64 8.82
C LEU A 278 22.57 -16.91 9.69
N PRO A 279 22.35 -16.83 11.02
CA PRO A 279 22.33 -17.99 11.89
C PRO A 279 21.20 -18.94 11.47
N ALA A 280 21.51 -20.23 11.33
CA ALA A 280 20.62 -21.36 11.06
C ALA A 280 19.34 -21.02 10.27
N ALA A 281 19.35 -21.28 8.95
CA ALA A 281 18.25 -21.10 8.00
C ALA A 281 16.86 -21.06 8.67
N VAL A 282 16.29 -19.86 8.76
CA VAL A 282 14.92 -19.67 9.25
C VAL A 282 14.02 -20.65 8.51
N PRO A 283 13.24 -21.50 9.21
CA PRO A 283 12.39 -22.47 8.54
C PRO A 283 11.48 -21.78 7.54
N LYS A 284 11.51 -22.24 6.28
CA LYS A 284 10.63 -21.76 5.21
C LYS A 284 9.18 -21.84 5.70
N HIS A 285 8.41 -20.77 5.57
CA HIS A 285 7.01 -20.71 6.02
C HIS A 285 6.22 -21.91 5.45
N GLU A 286 5.32 -22.49 6.24
CA GLU A 286 4.62 -23.74 5.90
C GLU A 286 3.91 -23.68 4.53
N CYS A 287 3.29 -22.55 4.21
CA CYS A 287 2.60 -22.38 2.93
C CYS A 287 3.57 -22.44 1.74
N LEU A 288 4.80 -21.94 1.87
CA LEU A 288 5.78 -22.00 0.80
C LEU A 288 6.28 -23.45 0.60
N GLN A 289 6.36 -24.26 1.65
CA GLN A 289 6.66 -25.70 1.54
C GLN A 289 5.51 -26.48 0.89
N TRP A 290 4.26 -26.05 1.10
CA TRP A 290 3.10 -26.59 0.39
C TRP A 290 3.13 -26.21 -1.09
N LEU A 291 3.49 -24.96 -1.43
CA LEU A 291 3.62 -24.49 -2.80
C LEU A 291 4.68 -25.23 -3.61
N ASP A 292 5.80 -25.66 -2.98
CA ASP A 292 6.87 -26.44 -3.61
C ASP A 292 6.37 -27.77 -4.22
N LYS A 293 5.24 -28.28 -3.73
CA LYS A 293 4.64 -29.56 -4.16
C LYS A 293 3.64 -29.40 -5.32
N GLN A 294 3.33 -28.16 -5.69
CA GLN A 294 2.31 -27.84 -6.69
C GLN A 294 2.92 -27.71 -8.08
N LYS A 295 2.10 -27.87 -9.12
CA LYS A 295 2.55 -27.66 -10.51
C LYS A 295 2.79 -26.17 -10.78
N PRO A 296 3.68 -25.82 -11.72
CA PRO A 296 3.84 -24.44 -12.15
C PRO A 296 2.52 -23.83 -12.63
N ALA A 297 2.28 -22.57 -12.26
CA ALA A 297 1.10 -21.79 -12.64
C ALA A 297 -0.25 -22.48 -12.40
N SER A 298 -0.38 -23.35 -11.39
CA SER A 298 -1.62 -24.09 -11.11
C SER A 298 -2.38 -23.59 -9.90
N VAL A 299 -1.74 -22.83 -9.00
CA VAL A 299 -2.29 -22.45 -7.70
C VAL A 299 -2.99 -21.09 -7.77
N VAL A 300 -4.19 -21.01 -7.19
CA VAL A 300 -4.87 -19.74 -6.92
C VAL A 300 -4.42 -19.23 -5.55
N TYR A 301 -3.76 -18.07 -5.52
CA TYR A 301 -3.49 -17.36 -4.28
C TYR A 301 -4.67 -16.46 -3.93
N VAL A 302 -5.18 -16.53 -2.70
CA VAL A 302 -6.33 -15.74 -2.24
C VAL A 302 -5.92 -14.92 -1.02
N ALA A 303 -5.92 -13.59 -1.16
CA ALA A 303 -5.70 -12.68 -0.05
C ALA A 303 -6.47 -11.36 -0.24
N LEU A 304 -7.35 -11.06 0.72
CA LEU A 304 -8.21 -9.87 0.67
C LEU A 304 -7.65 -8.68 1.45
N GLY A 305 -6.36 -8.68 1.78
CA GLY A 305 -5.71 -7.58 2.49
C GLY A 305 -5.91 -7.60 4.02
N THR A 306 -5.34 -6.61 4.69
CA THR A 306 -5.21 -6.57 6.15
C THR A 306 -6.40 -5.94 6.87
N LEU A 307 -7.22 -5.16 6.16
CA LEU A 307 -8.36 -4.44 6.73
C LEU A 307 -9.72 -4.96 6.25
N SER A 308 -9.73 -5.75 5.17
CA SER A 308 -10.99 -6.20 4.59
C SER A 308 -11.67 -7.24 5.48
N THR A 309 -12.99 -7.15 5.53
CA THR A 309 -13.88 -8.18 6.07
C THR A 309 -14.63 -8.89 4.95
N ILE A 310 -15.09 -10.10 5.22
CA ILE A 310 -15.90 -10.93 4.33
C ILE A 310 -17.17 -11.37 5.06
N LYS A 311 -18.32 -11.24 4.40
CA LYS A 311 -19.59 -11.74 4.94
C LYS A 311 -19.61 -13.26 4.84
N LEU A 312 -20.30 -13.94 5.75
CA LEU A 312 -20.38 -15.40 5.73
C LEU A 312 -20.83 -15.94 4.37
N LYS A 313 -21.92 -15.43 3.79
CA LYS A 313 -22.43 -15.79 2.45
C LYS A 313 -21.35 -15.70 1.35
N GLU A 314 -20.53 -14.64 1.35
CA GLU A 314 -19.45 -14.46 0.38
C GLU A 314 -18.27 -15.41 0.64
N LEU A 315 -17.99 -15.71 1.91
CA LEU A 315 -16.97 -16.70 2.28
C LEU A 315 -17.38 -18.11 1.80
N GLU A 316 -18.66 -18.48 1.93
CA GLU A 316 -19.18 -19.75 1.44
C GLU A 316 -19.11 -19.81 -0.10
N ALA A 317 -19.52 -18.73 -0.76
CA ALA A 317 -19.45 -18.61 -2.22
C ALA A 317 -18.01 -18.73 -2.74
N LEU A 318 -17.04 -18.13 -2.04
CA LEU A 318 -15.62 -18.22 -2.39
C LEU A 318 -15.08 -19.64 -2.18
N ALA A 319 -15.39 -20.27 -1.04
CA ALA A 319 -14.95 -21.64 -0.75
C ALA A 319 -15.49 -22.63 -1.81
N LEU A 320 -16.79 -22.58 -2.09
CA LEU A 320 -17.44 -23.42 -3.10
C LEU A 320 -16.92 -23.12 -4.51
N GLY A 321 -16.71 -21.85 -4.84
CA GLY A 321 -16.17 -21.45 -6.14
C GLY A 321 -14.75 -21.96 -6.37
N LEU A 322 -13.89 -21.92 -5.34
CA LEU A 322 -12.53 -22.47 -5.40
C LEU A 322 -12.57 -23.99 -5.60
N GLU A 323 -13.35 -24.70 -4.80
CA GLU A 323 -13.52 -26.16 -4.91
C GLU A 323 -14.04 -26.58 -6.29
N ASP A 324 -15.06 -25.89 -6.80
CA ASP A 324 -15.70 -26.17 -8.09
C ASP A 324 -14.72 -26.03 -9.27
N THR A 325 -13.68 -25.20 -9.16
CA THR A 325 -12.65 -25.05 -10.22
C THR A 325 -11.67 -26.22 -10.27
N GLY A 326 -11.48 -26.93 -9.15
CA GLY A 326 -10.48 -27.99 -9.03
C GLY A 326 -9.02 -27.52 -9.03
N HIS A 327 -8.77 -26.21 -9.04
CA HIS A 327 -7.42 -25.66 -8.89
C HIS A 327 -6.96 -25.73 -7.43
N PRO A 328 -5.69 -26.12 -7.15
CA PRO A 328 -5.14 -25.96 -5.81
C PRO A 328 -5.19 -24.49 -5.38
N PHE A 329 -5.45 -24.21 -4.10
CA PHE A 329 -5.50 -22.85 -3.61
C PHE A 329 -4.73 -22.65 -2.31
N LEU A 330 -4.08 -21.48 -2.20
CA LEU A 330 -3.51 -20.96 -0.96
C LEU A 330 -4.34 -19.76 -0.52
N TRP A 331 -5.04 -19.87 0.60
CA TRP A 331 -5.93 -18.81 1.09
C TRP A 331 -5.44 -18.25 2.43
N VAL A 332 -5.16 -16.95 2.44
CA VAL A 332 -4.98 -16.17 3.67
C VAL A 332 -6.34 -15.79 4.26
N LEU A 333 -6.73 -16.44 5.35
CA LEU A 333 -7.99 -16.21 6.05
C LEU A 333 -7.72 -15.78 7.50
N ARG A 334 -7.95 -14.49 7.79
CA ARG A 334 -7.78 -13.95 9.15
C ARG A 334 -8.95 -14.36 10.04
N ILE A 335 -8.66 -14.62 11.32
CA ILE A 335 -9.68 -15.00 12.32
C ILE A 335 -10.73 -13.90 12.51
N ASP A 336 -10.31 -12.64 12.38
CA ASP A 336 -11.15 -11.43 12.51
C ASP A 336 -11.74 -10.94 11.17
N ALA A 337 -11.58 -11.71 10.08
CA ALA A 337 -12.08 -11.30 8.77
C ALA A 337 -13.60 -11.41 8.64
N LEU A 338 -14.29 -12.17 9.50
CA LEU A 338 -15.75 -12.28 9.44
C LEU A 338 -16.41 -11.00 9.96
N SER A 339 -17.26 -10.40 9.13
CA SER A 339 -18.07 -9.25 9.57
C SER A 339 -19.18 -9.65 10.54
N GLU A 340 -19.70 -10.88 10.40
CA GLU A 340 -20.81 -11.44 11.18
C GLU A 340 -20.67 -12.97 11.28
N GLY A 341 -21.07 -13.55 12.41
CA GLY A 341 -21.02 -14.99 12.67
C GLY A 341 -19.68 -15.52 13.19
N SER A 342 -19.56 -16.85 13.35
CA SER A 342 -18.33 -17.54 13.72
C SER A 342 -17.93 -18.52 12.62
N LEU A 343 -16.64 -18.59 12.30
CA LEU A 343 -16.11 -19.63 11.38
C LEU A 343 -16.39 -21.03 11.93
N SER A 344 -16.37 -21.23 13.25
CA SER A 344 -16.45 -22.55 13.90
C SER A 344 -17.74 -23.32 13.64
N ASP A 345 -18.83 -22.64 13.28
CA ASP A 345 -20.18 -23.22 13.27
C ASP A 345 -20.82 -23.19 11.86
N SER A 346 -20.01 -22.97 10.82
CA SER A 346 -20.50 -22.80 9.43
C SER A 346 -20.18 -24.01 8.54
N ALA A 347 -21.07 -24.33 7.61
CA ALA A 347 -20.85 -25.34 6.58
C ALA A 347 -19.58 -25.06 5.73
N SER A 348 -19.19 -23.79 5.64
CA SER A 348 -17.97 -23.35 4.99
C SER A 348 -16.69 -23.81 5.67
N ALA A 349 -16.67 -23.90 7.00
CA ALA A 349 -15.48 -24.41 7.70
C ALA A 349 -15.26 -25.90 7.44
N ASP A 350 -16.34 -26.68 7.34
CA ASP A 350 -16.25 -28.10 6.98
C ASP A 350 -15.77 -28.27 5.53
N LEU A 351 -16.26 -27.47 4.58
CA LEU A 351 -15.81 -27.48 3.17
C LEU A 351 -14.33 -27.10 3.03
N ILE A 352 -13.91 -26.02 3.70
CA ILE A 352 -12.51 -25.60 3.72
C ILE A 352 -11.64 -26.70 4.32
N LYS A 353 -12.06 -27.26 5.45
CA LYS A 353 -11.35 -28.35 6.12
C LYS A 353 -11.22 -29.57 5.23
N GLN A 354 -12.29 -29.98 4.55
CA GLN A 354 -12.29 -31.11 3.62
C GLN A 354 -11.31 -30.87 2.45
N SER A 355 -11.31 -29.67 1.86
CA SER A 355 -10.37 -29.31 0.80
C SER A 355 -8.91 -29.36 1.26
N VAL A 356 -8.64 -28.92 2.50
CA VAL A 356 -7.32 -29.00 3.13
C VAL A 356 -6.91 -30.46 3.39
N GLU A 357 -7.82 -31.28 3.93
CA GLU A 357 -7.58 -32.70 4.20
C GLU A 357 -7.31 -33.52 2.93
N GLN A 358 -7.92 -33.14 1.81
CA GLN A 358 -7.67 -33.73 0.49
C GLN A 358 -6.39 -33.19 -0.19
N GLY A 359 -5.72 -32.21 0.41
CA GLY A 359 -4.50 -31.60 -0.14
C GLY A 359 -4.73 -30.61 -1.28
N LEU A 360 -5.99 -30.26 -1.58
CA LEU A 360 -6.36 -29.28 -2.60
C LEU A 360 -6.23 -27.83 -2.09
N GLY A 361 -6.37 -27.62 -0.77
CA GLY A 361 -6.26 -26.29 -0.16
C GLY A 361 -5.15 -26.19 0.87
N CYS A 362 -4.56 -25.00 1.00
CA CYS A 362 -3.76 -24.57 2.14
C CYS A 362 -4.36 -23.28 2.68
N VAL A 363 -4.79 -23.27 3.94
CA VAL A 363 -5.37 -22.08 4.59
C VAL A 363 -4.51 -21.66 5.75
N VAL A 364 -4.08 -20.41 5.75
CA VAL A 364 -3.18 -19.83 6.76
C VAL A 364 -3.70 -18.48 7.23
N PRO A 365 -3.48 -18.09 8.49
CA PRO A 365 -3.91 -16.77 8.98
C PRO A 365 -3.07 -15.62 8.40
N TRP A 366 -1.86 -15.93 7.95
CA TRP A 366 -0.92 -14.99 7.34
C TRP A 366 0.00 -15.73 6.36
N ALA A 367 0.49 -15.04 5.34
CA ALA A 367 1.49 -15.57 4.42
C ALA A 367 2.53 -14.49 4.05
N PRO A 368 3.79 -14.87 3.75
CA PRO A 368 4.79 -13.97 3.19
C PRO A 368 4.43 -13.67 1.71
N GLN A 369 3.49 -12.75 1.50
CA GLN A 369 2.85 -12.49 0.19
C GLN A 369 3.84 -12.26 -0.95
N THR A 370 4.91 -11.49 -0.73
CA THR A 370 5.96 -11.26 -1.75
C THR A 370 6.58 -12.59 -2.22
N GLU A 371 6.97 -13.46 -1.29
CA GLU A 371 7.54 -14.79 -1.60
C GLU A 371 6.51 -15.72 -2.24
N VAL A 372 5.24 -15.62 -1.83
CA VAL A 372 4.15 -16.39 -2.43
C VAL A 372 3.96 -15.98 -3.89
N LEU A 373 3.82 -14.69 -4.20
CA LEU A 373 3.59 -14.21 -5.55
C LEU A 373 4.79 -14.48 -6.48
N LYS A 374 6.02 -14.49 -5.96
CA LYS A 374 7.25 -14.88 -6.67
C LYS A 374 7.31 -16.40 -6.97
N HIS A 375 6.50 -17.21 -6.28
CA HIS A 375 6.57 -18.66 -6.40
C HIS A 375 6.01 -19.16 -7.74
N ALA A 376 6.77 -20.01 -8.44
CA ALA A 376 6.45 -20.48 -9.78
C ALA A 376 5.12 -21.26 -9.90
N SER A 377 4.60 -21.79 -8.80
CA SER A 377 3.31 -22.49 -8.78
C SER A 377 2.09 -21.57 -8.79
N ILE A 378 2.24 -20.27 -8.49
CA ILE A 378 1.12 -19.32 -8.54
C ILE A 378 0.69 -19.07 -9.99
N GLY A 379 -0.58 -19.36 -10.27
CA GLY A 379 -1.23 -19.11 -11.56
C GLY A 379 -2.04 -17.82 -11.58
N ALA A 380 -2.74 -17.51 -10.48
CA ALA A 380 -3.57 -16.32 -10.37
C ALA A 380 -3.64 -15.80 -8.92
N PHE A 381 -3.92 -14.51 -8.78
CA PHE A 381 -4.11 -13.85 -7.49
C PHE A 381 -5.55 -13.30 -7.35
N PHE A 382 -6.35 -13.94 -6.51
CA PHE A 382 -7.65 -13.42 -6.08
C PHE A 382 -7.43 -12.36 -4.99
N SER A 383 -7.65 -11.11 -5.36
CA SER A 383 -7.19 -9.95 -4.60
C SER A 383 -8.28 -8.91 -4.37
N HIS A 384 -8.25 -8.30 -3.20
CA HIS A 384 -9.01 -7.08 -2.91
C HIS A 384 -8.57 -5.84 -3.70
N CYS A 385 -7.52 -5.92 -4.53
CA CYS A 385 -7.04 -4.79 -5.35
C CYS A 385 -6.46 -3.62 -4.55
N GLY A 386 -5.98 -3.85 -3.31
CA GLY A 386 -5.15 -2.86 -2.62
C GLY A 386 -3.87 -2.58 -3.41
N TRP A 387 -3.36 -1.33 -3.36
CA TRP A 387 -2.28 -0.93 -4.26
C TRP A 387 -0.98 -1.72 -4.10
N ASN A 388 -0.53 -1.95 -2.85
CA ASN A 388 0.67 -2.76 -2.59
C ASN A 388 0.56 -4.17 -3.20
N SER A 389 -0.57 -4.85 -2.97
CA SER A 389 -0.86 -6.17 -3.54
C SER A 389 -0.92 -6.16 -5.06
N THR A 390 -1.49 -5.11 -5.64
CA THR A 390 -1.59 -4.94 -7.10
C THR A 390 -0.21 -4.82 -7.72
N ILE A 391 0.63 -3.95 -7.16
CA ILE A 391 2.00 -3.74 -7.63
C ILE A 391 2.87 -4.98 -7.44
N GLU A 392 2.72 -5.73 -6.33
CA GLU A 392 3.40 -7.03 -6.14
C GLU A 392 2.99 -8.06 -7.20
N SER A 393 1.70 -8.14 -7.53
CA SER A 393 1.21 -9.04 -8.58
C SER A 393 1.77 -8.68 -9.95
N LEU A 394 1.80 -7.38 -10.27
CA LEU A 394 2.34 -6.87 -11.53
C LEU A 394 3.85 -7.11 -11.64
N TRP A 395 4.60 -6.93 -10.53
CA TRP A 395 6.03 -7.22 -10.47
C TRP A 395 6.36 -8.68 -10.77
N GLU A 396 5.51 -9.59 -10.30
CA GLU A 396 5.65 -11.03 -10.53
C GLU A 396 4.92 -11.53 -11.78
N GLY A 397 4.26 -10.63 -12.52
CA GLY A 397 3.54 -10.99 -13.75
C GLY A 397 2.42 -11.99 -13.49
N VAL A 398 1.81 -11.93 -12.30
CA VAL A 398 0.71 -12.79 -11.87
C VAL A 398 -0.62 -12.11 -12.23
N PRO A 399 -1.47 -12.75 -13.06
CA PRO A 399 -2.82 -12.28 -13.33
C PRO A 399 -3.70 -12.20 -12.09
N MET A 400 -4.66 -11.29 -12.09
CA MET A 400 -5.53 -11.04 -10.94
C MET A 400 -6.99 -11.41 -11.19
N VAL A 401 -7.63 -11.95 -10.18
CA VAL A 401 -9.09 -11.89 -10.02
C VAL A 401 -9.40 -10.76 -9.04
N ALA A 402 -9.96 -9.68 -9.55
CA ALA A 402 -10.27 -8.48 -8.80
C ALA A 402 -11.56 -8.66 -7.98
N CYS A 403 -11.48 -8.37 -6.69
CA CYS A 403 -12.61 -8.42 -5.76
C CYS A 403 -12.54 -7.22 -4.79
N PRO A 404 -12.71 -5.98 -5.28
CA PRO A 404 -12.56 -4.78 -4.45
C PRO A 404 -13.56 -4.77 -3.28
N ARG A 405 -13.14 -4.21 -2.14
CA ARG A 405 -13.88 -4.21 -0.86
C ARG A 405 -14.09 -2.82 -0.25
N GLY A 406 -13.13 -1.90 -0.42
CA GLY A 406 -13.18 -0.56 0.16
C GLY A 406 -12.02 0.31 -0.32
N ALA A 407 -11.73 1.40 0.38
CA ALA A 407 -10.67 2.33 0.00
C ALA A 407 -10.74 2.71 -1.50
N GLU A 408 -9.60 2.81 -2.16
CA GLU A 408 -9.47 3.08 -3.59
C GLU A 408 -9.55 1.82 -4.48
N GLN A 409 -9.90 0.67 -3.90
CA GLN A 409 -9.74 -0.63 -4.58
C GLN A 409 -10.59 -0.77 -5.84
N ARG A 410 -11.75 -0.09 -5.92
CA ARG A 410 -12.58 -0.07 -7.14
C ARG A 410 -11.89 0.64 -8.30
N SER A 411 -11.28 1.80 -8.03
CA SER A 411 -10.41 2.46 -9.00
C SER A 411 -9.30 1.51 -9.47
N ASN A 412 -8.60 0.86 -8.54
CA ASN A 412 -7.52 -0.08 -8.88
C ASN A 412 -8.04 -1.27 -9.71
N ALA A 413 -9.20 -1.83 -9.37
CA ALA A 413 -9.83 -2.91 -10.11
C ALA A 413 -10.15 -2.49 -11.56
N ARG A 414 -10.65 -1.26 -11.77
CA ARG A 414 -10.87 -0.75 -13.13
C ARG A 414 -9.56 -0.69 -13.93
N TRP A 415 -8.48 -0.22 -13.33
CA TRP A 415 -7.17 -0.20 -14.00
C TRP A 415 -6.69 -1.62 -14.35
N ILE A 416 -6.85 -2.56 -13.42
CA ILE A 416 -6.50 -3.98 -13.63
C ILE A 416 -7.26 -4.59 -14.80
N VAL A 417 -8.58 -4.35 -14.88
CA VAL A 417 -9.48 -5.01 -15.83
C VAL A 417 -9.53 -4.29 -17.18
N GLU A 418 -9.78 -2.98 -17.18
CA GLU A 418 -10.09 -2.22 -18.41
C GLU A 418 -8.83 -1.63 -19.06
N ASN A 419 -7.95 -1.01 -18.27
CA ASN A 419 -6.79 -0.29 -18.79
C ASN A 419 -5.62 -1.24 -19.08
N TRP A 420 -5.26 -2.05 -18.09
CA TRP A 420 -4.11 -2.93 -18.16
C TRP A 420 -4.45 -4.29 -18.74
N LYS A 421 -5.69 -4.76 -18.55
CA LYS A 421 -6.18 -6.07 -19.02
C LYS A 421 -5.35 -7.25 -18.47
N VAL A 422 -4.99 -7.15 -17.20
CA VAL A 422 -4.20 -8.15 -16.46
C VAL A 422 -5.04 -8.92 -15.43
N GLY A 423 -6.36 -8.75 -15.48
CA GLY A 423 -7.27 -9.47 -14.61
C GLY A 423 -8.72 -9.34 -15.04
N VAL A 424 -9.58 -10.01 -14.28
CA VAL A 424 -11.04 -9.94 -14.41
C VAL A 424 -11.65 -9.64 -13.05
N GLU A 425 -12.75 -8.90 -13.00
CA GLU A 425 -13.48 -8.65 -11.75
C GLU A 425 -14.52 -9.74 -11.50
N VAL A 426 -14.66 -10.15 -10.24
CA VAL A 426 -15.73 -11.04 -9.81
C VAL A 426 -17.06 -10.31 -9.94
N VAL A 427 -17.97 -10.87 -10.74
CA VAL A 427 -19.31 -10.33 -10.91
C VAL A 427 -20.04 -10.31 -9.57
N ARG A 428 -20.63 -9.15 -9.26
CA ARG A 428 -21.42 -8.93 -8.05
C ARG A 428 -22.89 -8.73 -8.37
N ASP A 429 -23.72 -9.11 -7.41
CA ASP A 429 -25.15 -8.86 -7.40
C ASP A 429 -25.41 -7.34 -7.26
N GLU A 430 -26.30 -6.82 -8.09
CA GLU A 430 -26.60 -5.39 -8.16
C GLU A 430 -27.42 -4.89 -6.95
N GLU A 431 -28.14 -5.77 -6.26
CA GLU A 431 -28.99 -5.39 -5.13
C GLU A 431 -28.20 -5.36 -3.82
N ASP A 432 -27.51 -6.46 -3.50
CA ASP A 432 -26.84 -6.63 -2.21
C ASP A 432 -25.31 -6.53 -2.27
N GLY A 433 -24.73 -6.51 -3.49
CA GLY A 433 -23.31 -6.40 -3.70
C GLY A 433 -22.49 -7.66 -3.42
N SER A 434 -23.13 -8.77 -3.10
CA SER A 434 -22.47 -10.06 -2.88
C SER A 434 -22.05 -10.70 -4.19
N PHE A 435 -21.21 -11.73 -4.14
CA PHE A 435 -20.90 -12.56 -5.30
C PHE A 435 -21.31 -14.01 -5.04
N THR A 436 -21.50 -14.77 -6.11
CA THR A 436 -21.89 -16.18 -6.05
C THR A 436 -20.69 -17.09 -6.33
N LYS A 437 -20.85 -18.39 -6.03
CA LYS A 437 -19.83 -19.38 -6.38
C LYS A 437 -19.60 -19.47 -7.89
N GLU A 438 -20.66 -19.29 -8.69
CA GLU A 438 -20.57 -19.27 -10.16
C GLU A 438 -19.79 -18.05 -10.65
N GLY A 439 -19.93 -16.90 -9.98
CA GLY A 439 -19.15 -15.69 -10.26
C GLY A 439 -17.66 -15.90 -10.00
N VAL A 440 -17.31 -16.51 -8.85
CA VAL A 440 -15.93 -16.87 -8.50
C VAL A 440 -15.34 -17.85 -9.50
N ARG A 441 -16.07 -18.94 -9.80
CA ARG A 441 -15.65 -19.96 -10.77
C ARG A 441 -15.39 -19.34 -12.14
N THR A 442 -16.35 -18.55 -12.64
CA THR A 442 -16.24 -17.93 -13.97
C THR A 442 -15.05 -16.97 -14.06
N ALA A 443 -14.80 -16.19 -13.01
CA ALA A 443 -13.65 -15.30 -12.94
C ALA A 443 -12.33 -16.08 -12.98
N LEU A 444 -12.21 -17.15 -12.18
CA LEU A 444 -11.01 -18.00 -12.16
C LEU A 444 -10.81 -18.75 -13.48
N ASP A 445 -11.85 -19.33 -14.06
CA ASP A 445 -11.79 -19.99 -15.38
C ASP A 445 -11.38 -19.01 -16.50
N SER A 446 -11.74 -17.73 -16.37
CA SER A 446 -11.36 -16.68 -17.34
C SER A 446 -9.90 -16.26 -17.24
N VAL A 447 -9.25 -16.47 -16.09
CA VAL A 447 -7.85 -16.11 -15.84
C VAL A 447 -6.92 -17.31 -15.95
N MET A 448 -7.36 -18.49 -15.56
CA MET A 448 -6.55 -19.72 -15.52
C MET A 448 -6.90 -20.73 -16.62
N GLY A 449 -8.02 -20.54 -17.32
CA GLY A 449 -8.39 -21.33 -18.50
C GLY A 449 -7.80 -20.78 -19.80
N VAL A 450 -8.26 -21.31 -20.94
CA VAL A 450 -7.74 -20.95 -22.29
C VAL A 450 -7.83 -19.45 -22.59
N LYS A 451 -8.91 -18.77 -22.17
CA LYS A 451 -9.05 -17.31 -22.35
C LYS A 451 -8.03 -16.51 -21.54
N GLY A 452 -7.54 -17.09 -20.44
CA GLY A 452 -6.58 -16.51 -19.52
C GLY A 452 -5.18 -16.36 -20.09
N GLU A 453 -4.85 -17.05 -21.19
CA GLU A 453 -3.54 -16.93 -21.85
C GLU A 453 -3.23 -15.47 -22.24
N SER A 454 -4.22 -14.75 -22.79
CA SER A 454 -4.08 -13.33 -23.15
C SER A 454 -3.88 -12.42 -21.92
N VAL A 455 -4.56 -12.73 -20.82
CA VAL A 455 -4.43 -12.01 -19.54
C VAL A 455 -3.03 -12.24 -18.95
N LYS A 456 -2.54 -13.48 -19.01
CA LYS A 456 -1.19 -13.85 -18.58
C LYS A 456 -0.10 -13.20 -19.42
N GLU A 457 -0.22 -13.23 -20.74
CA GLU A 457 0.70 -12.54 -21.65
C GLU A 457 0.75 -11.05 -21.32
N ARG A 458 -0.41 -10.42 -21.11
CA ARG A 458 -0.47 -9.02 -20.75
C ARG A 458 0.17 -8.71 -19.39
N ALA A 459 -0.02 -9.57 -18.39
CA ALA A 459 0.64 -9.45 -17.08
C ALA A 459 2.17 -9.54 -17.21
N LEU A 460 2.69 -10.45 -18.04
CA LEU A 460 4.12 -10.58 -18.32
C LEU A 460 4.69 -9.36 -19.06
N VAL A 461 3.93 -8.77 -19.99
CA VAL A 461 4.33 -7.51 -20.66
C VAL A 461 4.46 -6.38 -19.64
N LEU A 462 3.51 -6.22 -18.72
CA LEU A 462 3.60 -5.18 -17.70
C LEU A 462 4.70 -5.45 -16.68
N GLN A 463 4.94 -6.71 -16.32
CA GLN A 463 6.10 -7.10 -15.51
C GLN A 463 7.41 -6.60 -16.14
N GLU A 464 7.61 -6.83 -17.44
CA GLU A 464 8.83 -6.41 -18.14
C GLU A 464 8.97 -4.88 -18.18
N VAL A 465 7.88 -4.17 -18.46
CA VAL A 465 7.86 -2.70 -18.41
C VAL A 465 8.30 -2.23 -17.03
N ILE A 466 7.67 -2.73 -15.97
CA ILE A 466 7.95 -2.33 -14.59
C ILE A 466 9.39 -2.66 -14.18
N ARG A 467 9.92 -3.82 -14.56
CA ARG A 467 11.31 -4.18 -14.24
C ARG A 467 12.32 -3.28 -14.95
N THR A 468 12.02 -2.90 -16.19
CA THR A 468 12.85 -1.98 -16.99
C THR A 468 12.95 -0.59 -16.36
N THR A 469 11.87 -0.06 -15.79
CA THR A 469 11.85 1.29 -15.21
C THR A 469 12.67 1.40 -13.93
N MET A 470 12.91 0.28 -13.26
CA MET A 470 13.75 0.18 -12.06
C MET A 470 15.24 -0.07 -12.38
N GLN A 471 15.60 -0.40 -13.63
CA GLN A 471 17.00 -0.52 -14.04
C GLN A 471 17.68 0.86 -14.15
N PRO A 472 19.03 0.93 -14.08
CA PRO A 472 19.76 2.17 -14.35
C PRO A 472 19.35 2.80 -15.68
N GLY A 473 18.91 4.07 -15.63
CA GLY A 473 18.39 4.81 -16.78
C GLY A 473 16.88 4.66 -17.03
N GLY A 474 16.22 3.74 -16.33
CA GLY A 474 14.76 3.67 -16.27
C GLY A 474 14.15 4.87 -15.54
N THR A 475 12.89 5.16 -15.80
CA THR A 475 12.19 6.36 -15.30
C THR A 475 12.09 6.40 -13.78
N SER A 476 11.62 5.34 -13.14
CA SER A 476 11.50 5.25 -11.69
C SER A 476 12.86 5.30 -10.98
N HIS A 477 13.86 4.59 -11.52
CA HIS A 477 15.24 4.68 -11.02
C HIS A 477 15.78 6.11 -11.12
N SER A 478 15.61 6.76 -12.28
CA SER A 478 16.10 8.13 -12.51
C SER A 478 15.40 9.14 -11.60
N ASN A 479 14.07 9.03 -11.44
CA ASN A 479 13.32 9.88 -10.51
C ASN A 479 13.78 9.72 -9.05
N LEU A 480 14.12 8.49 -8.63
CA LEU A 480 14.65 8.24 -7.30
C LEU A 480 16.05 8.83 -7.12
N VAL A 481 16.94 8.67 -8.11
CA VAL A 481 18.28 9.28 -8.12
C VAL A 481 18.18 10.80 -8.05
N ASP A 482 17.36 11.41 -8.90
CA ASP A 482 17.12 12.85 -8.94
C ASP A 482 16.58 13.36 -7.60
N PHE A 483 15.70 12.58 -6.96
CA PHE A 483 15.19 12.91 -5.64
C PHE A 483 16.26 12.80 -4.54
N ALA A 484 17.11 11.77 -4.58
CA ALA A 484 18.24 11.64 -3.66
C ALA A 484 19.22 12.80 -3.84
N GLU A 485 19.50 13.23 -5.07
CA GLU A 485 20.30 14.43 -5.35
C GLU A 485 19.65 15.71 -4.87
N TYR A 486 18.33 15.85 -5.03
CA TYR A 486 17.58 16.97 -4.48
C TYR A 486 17.75 17.07 -2.96
N LEU A 487 17.61 15.94 -2.23
CA LEU A 487 17.83 15.91 -0.79
C LEU A 487 19.25 16.37 -0.44
N ARG A 488 20.27 15.91 -1.17
CA ARG A 488 21.67 16.32 -0.94
C ARG A 488 21.93 17.81 -1.14
N LYS A 489 21.08 18.52 -1.90
CA LYS A 489 21.21 19.96 -2.16
C LYS A 489 20.45 20.83 -1.15
N LEU A 490 19.73 20.24 -0.20
CA LEU A 490 18.97 21.00 0.81
C LEU A 490 19.91 21.79 1.73
N PRO A 491 19.53 23.01 2.16
CA PRO A 491 20.35 23.82 3.08
C PRO A 491 20.60 23.07 4.39
N GLY A 492 21.85 23.06 4.85
CA GLY A 492 22.34 22.19 5.94
C GLY A 492 23.19 21.00 5.46
N SER A 493 23.27 20.77 4.15
CA SER A 493 24.13 19.75 3.51
C SER A 493 25.59 20.19 3.28
N VAL A 494 25.86 21.50 3.28
CA VAL A 494 27.20 22.09 3.20
C VAL A 494 27.14 23.37 4.02
N ALA A 495 28.11 23.56 4.93
CA ALA A 495 28.38 24.90 5.41
C ALA A 495 28.85 25.72 4.20
N ASP A 496 27.96 26.54 3.64
CA ASP A 496 28.33 27.58 2.70
C ASP A 496 29.23 28.57 3.44
N SER A 497 30.51 28.24 3.49
CA SER A 497 31.59 29.10 3.92
C SER A 497 32.76 28.93 2.96
N VAL A 498 32.72 29.70 1.89
CA VAL A 498 33.91 30.37 1.37
C VAL A 498 33.57 31.84 1.18
#